data_AF-A0A353NR85-F1
#
_entry.id   AF-A0A353NR85-F1
#
_cell.length_a   1.000
_cell.length_b   1.000
_cell.length_c   1.000
_cell.angle_alpha   90.00
_cell.angle_beta   90.00
_cell.angle_gamma   90.00
#
_symmetry.space_group_name_H-M   'P 1'
#
loop_
_entity.id
_entity.type
_entity.pdbx_description
1 polymer ?
#
loop_
_entity_poly.entity_id
_entity_poly.type
_entity_poly.pdbx_seq_one_letter_code
_entity_poly.pdbx_strand_id
1 'polypeptide(L)'
;MDYLLEIGVEELPARLASPLLGQMQTAGEKMLNENRIGFEKVSIFSSPRRITMYVQGLVAEQSDLVKEVKGPPCKVAFDQEGNPTKAAKGFAMSQKVSVSSLVVKTIDSGEYVFADKRIEGRETAEVLSEQVPLLIKGISFPRPMRWGDSDFRFIRPIRWLVSLLGSQVVGFEIGGLCPGYYTYGLRNFHTEPIKINSVEDYLAKLREASVILDQDERKEMIWRLAQEEANRAGGHLQPDDELLEEVTYLVESPTPLSGNFDSRFLKLPPEVVITPMREHQRYFPVWDEQEKLLPLFIACANGPIDREVVRLGNEKVLRARLQDAEFFFQEDIKQPLEERVEELKKVVHMEGLGSVYD
;
A
#
# COMPACT_ATOMS: atom_id res chain seq x y z
N MET A 1 0.96 -17.70 -16.33
CA MET A 1 2.04 -17.75 -15.33
C MET A 1 1.77 -16.65 -14.32
N ASP A 2 2.24 -16.78 -13.08
CA ASP A 2 1.94 -15.78 -12.07
C ASP A 2 3.17 -14.93 -11.75
N TYR A 3 2.95 -13.67 -11.40
CA TYR A 3 3.99 -12.71 -11.06
C TYR A 3 3.81 -12.22 -9.62
N LEU A 4 4.92 -12.18 -8.88
CA LEU A 4 5.00 -11.68 -7.51
C LEU A 4 6.01 -10.54 -7.44
N LEU A 5 5.59 -9.40 -6.92
CA LEU A 5 6.45 -8.34 -6.45
C LEU A 5 6.22 -8.14 -4.96
N GLU A 6 7.25 -8.29 -4.15
CA GLU A 6 7.26 -7.91 -2.74
C GLU A 6 8.25 -6.78 -2.52
N ILE A 7 7.79 -5.72 -1.85
CA ILE A 7 8.60 -4.60 -1.39
C ILE A 7 8.62 -4.65 0.13
N GLY A 8 9.69 -5.17 0.69
CA GLY A 8 9.92 -5.22 2.12
C GLY A 8 10.47 -3.92 2.65
N VAL A 9 9.86 -3.37 3.69
CA VAL A 9 10.17 -2.03 4.22
C VAL A 9 10.29 -2.03 5.74
N GLU A 10 10.84 -0.95 6.28
CA GLU A 10 10.60 -0.57 7.68
C GLU A 10 9.14 -0.12 7.90
N GLU A 11 8.73 -0.09 9.16
CA GLU A 11 7.34 0.10 9.59
C GLU A 11 6.61 1.25 8.87
N LEU A 12 5.64 0.85 8.05
CA LEU A 12 4.71 1.70 7.33
C LEU A 12 3.69 2.29 8.31
N PRO A 13 3.37 3.59 8.18
CA PRO A 13 2.24 4.16 8.90
C PRO A 13 0.92 3.51 8.44
N ALA A 14 0.15 2.93 9.38
CA ALA A 14 -1.12 2.26 9.11
C ALA A 14 -2.08 3.08 8.24
N ARG A 15 -2.24 4.38 8.56
CA ARG A 15 -3.08 5.33 7.80
C ARG A 15 -2.74 5.49 6.31
N LEU A 16 -1.58 5.03 5.86
CA LEU A 16 -1.16 5.11 4.46
C LEU A 16 -1.46 3.83 3.68
N ALA A 17 -1.80 2.73 4.35
CA ALA A 17 -1.95 1.42 3.71
C ALA A 17 -3.10 1.39 2.70
N SER A 18 -4.31 1.82 3.06
CA SER A 18 -5.46 1.77 2.17
C SER A 18 -5.31 2.66 0.91
N PRO A 19 -4.87 3.93 1.01
CA PRO A 19 -4.55 4.72 -0.18
C PRO A 19 -3.46 4.09 -1.07
N LEU A 20 -2.45 3.47 -0.44
CA LEU A 20 -1.37 2.79 -1.14
C LEU A 20 -1.86 1.55 -1.90
N LEU A 21 -2.74 0.73 -1.31
CA LEU A 21 -3.34 -0.43 -1.97
C LEU A 21 -4.06 -0.01 -3.26
N GLY A 22 -4.93 1.00 -3.16
CA GLY A 22 -5.68 1.51 -4.33
C GLY A 22 -4.77 2.09 -5.41
N GLN A 23 -3.73 2.83 -5.01
CA GLN A 23 -2.74 3.37 -5.94
C GLN A 23 -1.97 2.25 -6.65
N MET A 24 -1.46 1.27 -5.91
CA MET A 24 -0.70 0.14 -6.46
C MET A 24 -1.53 -0.73 -7.39
N GLN A 25 -2.79 -0.99 -7.04
CA GLN A 25 -3.73 -1.75 -7.87
C GLN A 25 -3.91 -1.05 -9.22
N THR A 26 -4.30 0.22 -9.18
CA THR A 26 -4.56 1.03 -10.38
C THR A 26 -3.31 1.17 -11.24
N ALA A 27 -2.15 1.45 -10.62
CA ALA A 27 -0.90 1.65 -11.34
C ALA A 27 -0.36 0.33 -11.93
N GLY A 28 -0.50 -0.79 -11.22
CA GLY A 28 -0.11 -2.12 -11.69
C GLY A 28 -0.95 -2.57 -12.89
N GLU A 29 -2.27 -2.48 -12.80
CA GLU A 29 -3.18 -2.80 -13.90
C GLU A 29 -2.93 -1.91 -15.12
N LYS A 30 -2.75 -0.59 -14.90
CA LYS A 30 -2.42 0.34 -15.97
C LYS A 30 -1.09 -0.02 -16.65
N MET A 31 -0.05 -0.30 -15.87
CA MET A 31 1.26 -0.71 -16.37
C MET A 31 1.15 -1.96 -17.26
N LEU A 32 0.42 -2.99 -16.83
CA LEU A 32 0.23 -4.22 -17.63
C LEU A 32 -0.54 -3.94 -18.93
N ASN A 33 -1.63 -3.18 -18.86
CA ASN A 33 -2.47 -2.84 -20.00
C ASN A 33 -1.74 -1.97 -21.05
N GLU A 34 -1.04 -0.91 -20.63
CA GLU A 34 -0.27 -0.05 -21.53
C GLU A 34 0.86 -0.81 -22.24
N ASN A 35 1.37 -1.84 -21.59
CA ASN A 35 2.37 -2.75 -22.13
C ASN A 35 1.76 -3.96 -22.86
N ARG A 36 0.44 -4.01 -23.06
CA ARG A 36 -0.25 -5.10 -23.79
C ARG A 36 0.06 -6.50 -23.24
N ILE A 37 0.23 -6.59 -21.93
CA ILE A 37 0.40 -7.87 -21.22
C ILE A 37 -0.98 -8.29 -20.74
N GLY A 38 -1.50 -9.41 -21.26
CA GLY A 38 -2.72 -10.02 -20.74
C GLY A 38 -2.50 -10.61 -19.34
N PHE A 39 -3.49 -10.44 -18.46
CA PHE A 39 -3.51 -10.96 -17.09
C PHE A 39 -4.95 -11.29 -16.68
N GLU A 40 -5.13 -12.15 -15.68
CA GLU A 40 -6.46 -12.50 -15.16
C GLU A 40 -6.85 -11.60 -13.98
N LYS A 41 -5.94 -11.41 -13.02
CA LYS A 41 -6.21 -10.65 -11.80
C LYS A 41 -4.95 -10.02 -11.25
N VAL A 42 -5.04 -8.77 -10.80
CA VAL A 42 -4.05 -8.12 -9.94
C VAL A 42 -4.62 -8.08 -8.52
N SER A 43 -3.83 -8.48 -7.52
CA SER A 43 -4.17 -8.38 -6.09
C SER A 43 -3.03 -7.66 -5.37
N ILE A 44 -3.37 -6.62 -4.59
CA ILE A 44 -2.39 -5.94 -3.73
C ILE A 44 -2.64 -6.29 -2.28
N PHE A 45 -1.56 -6.60 -1.57
CA PHE A 45 -1.55 -6.81 -0.14
C PHE A 45 -0.61 -5.83 0.55
N SER A 46 -0.91 -5.45 1.79
CA SER A 46 -0.07 -4.55 2.57
C SER A 46 -0.04 -4.97 4.02
N SER A 47 1.12 -4.93 4.64
CA SER A 47 1.33 -5.13 6.08
C SER A 47 2.16 -3.97 6.64
N PRO A 48 2.40 -3.89 7.96
CA PRO A 48 3.34 -2.93 8.53
C PRO A 48 4.71 -2.91 7.85
N ARG A 49 5.16 -4.02 7.26
CA ARG A 49 6.54 -4.17 6.76
C ARG A 49 6.64 -4.64 5.31
N ARG A 50 5.53 -4.78 4.59
CA ARG A 50 5.55 -5.21 3.20
C ARG A 50 4.42 -4.63 2.37
N ILE A 51 4.71 -4.44 1.10
CA ILE A 51 3.74 -4.15 0.04
C ILE A 51 3.92 -5.25 -0.99
N THR A 52 2.87 -5.99 -1.30
CA THR A 52 2.93 -7.09 -2.26
C THR A 52 1.96 -6.84 -3.40
N MET A 53 2.43 -6.97 -4.64
CA MET A 53 1.60 -7.09 -5.82
C MET A 53 1.70 -8.52 -6.33
N TYR A 54 0.56 -9.20 -6.39
CA TYR A 54 0.43 -10.55 -6.94
C TYR A 54 -0.45 -10.49 -8.17
N VAL A 55 0.04 -11.00 -9.28
CA VAL A 55 -0.68 -10.96 -10.56
C VAL A 55 -0.80 -12.37 -11.10
N GLN A 56 -2.03 -12.79 -11.34
CA GLN A 56 -2.39 -14.13 -11.79
C GLN A 56 -2.60 -14.16 -13.29
N GLY A 57 -2.20 -15.26 -13.92
CA GLY A 57 -2.54 -15.53 -15.32
C GLY A 57 -1.87 -14.58 -16.32
N LEU A 58 -0.64 -14.12 -16.06
CA LEU A 58 0.14 -13.40 -17.06
C LEU A 58 0.44 -14.28 -18.28
N VAL A 59 0.27 -13.67 -19.45
CA VAL A 59 0.82 -14.18 -20.72
C VAL A 59 2.34 -14.10 -20.74
N ALA A 60 2.98 -15.04 -21.42
CA ALA A 60 4.44 -15.13 -21.50
C ALA A 60 5.08 -14.01 -22.32
N GLU A 61 4.35 -13.49 -23.30
CA GLU A 61 4.83 -12.50 -24.26
C GLU A 61 3.77 -11.42 -24.45
N GLN A 62 4.23 -10.18 -24.65
CA GLN A 62 3.36 -9.10 -25.09
C GLN A 62 2.72 -9.43 -26.43
N SER A 63 1.49 -8.99 -26.65
CA SER A 63 0.90 -9.10 -27.99
C SER A 63 1.64 -8.19 -28.98
N ASP A 64 1.88 -8.72 -30.18
CA ASP A 64 2.34 -7.94 -31.33
C ASP A 64 1.46 -6.71 -31.55
N LEU A 65 2.09 -5.59 -31.93
CA LEU A 65 1.39 -4.37 -32.30
C LEU A 65 1.66 -4.04 -33.76
N VAL A 66 0.59 -3.97 -34.55
CA VAL A 66 0.66 -3.38 -35.90
C VAL A 66 0.28 -1.92 -35.77
N LYS A 67 1.27 -1.03 -35.95
CA LYS A 67 1.05 0.42 -35.96
C LYS A 67 1.10 0.94 -37.39
N GLU A 68 0.01 1.54 -37.82
CA GLU A 68 -0.04 2.24 -39.08
C GLU A 68 0.61 3.62 -38.97
N VAL A 69 1.60 3.90 -39.82
CA VAL A 69 2.33 5.17 -39.84
C VAL A 69 2.06 5.87 -41.17
N LYS A 70 1.53 7.10 -41.09
CA LYS A 70 1.32 7.97 -42.25
C LYS A 70 2.66 8.46 -42.79
N GLY A 71 2.89 8.21 -44.06
CA GLY A 71 4.05 8.65 -44.83
C GLY A 71 3.74 9.83 -45.75
N PRO A 72 4.57 10.05 -46.78
CA PRO A 72 4.39 11.14 -47.74
C PRO A 72 3.16 10.95 -48.64
N PRO A 73 2.66 12.02 -49.30
CA PRO A 73 1.61 11.91 -50.30
C PRO A 73 1.97 10.91 -51.40
N CYS A 74 0.97 10.19 -51.93
CA CYS A 74 1.15 9.17 -52.96
C CYS A 74 1.95 9.70 -54.17
N LYS A 75 1.63 10.92 -54.63
CA LYS A 75 2.30 11.61 -55.75
C LYS A 75 3.78 11.95 -55.51
N VAL A 76 4.21 11.96 -54.26
CA VAL A 76 5.62 12.19 -53.88
C VAL A 76 6.34 10.85 -53.70
N ALA A 77 5.62 9.83 -53.26
CA ALA A 77 6.13 8.50 -52.99
C ALA A 77 6.35 7.65 -54.25
N PHE A 78 5.48 7.79 -55.25
CA PHE A 78 5.55 7.08 -56.52
C PHE A 78 5.61 8.06 -57.69
N ASP A 79 6.41 7.74 -58.71
CA ASP A 79 6.46 8.52 -59.94
C ASP A 79 5.32 8.17 -60.91
N GLN A 80 5.28 8.82 -62.07
CA GLN A 80 4.22 8.63 -63.08
C GLN A 80 4.17 7.21 -63.66
N GLU A 81 5.23 6.44 -63.52
CA GLU A 81 5.34 5.04 -63.98
C GLU A 81 5.02 4.05 -62.84
N GLY A 82 4.69 4.54 -61.65
CA GLY A 82 4.40 3.75 -60.46
C GLY A 82 5.65 3.25 -59.72
N ASN A 83 6.84 3.73 -60.09
CA ASN A 83 8.08 3.31 -59.44
C ASN A 83 8.30 4.10 -58.13
N PRO A 84 8.80 3.46 -57.06
CA PRO A 84 9.03 4.11 -55.78
C PRO A 84 10.19 5.12 -55.86
N THR A 85 9.89 6.36 -55.50
CA THR A 85 10.86 7.46 -55.47
C THR A 85 11.80 7.36 -54.26
N LYS A 86 12.77 8.28 -54.17
CA LYS A 86 13.62 8.42 -52.98
C LYS A 86 12.80 8.65 -51.70
N ALA A 87 11.65 9.32 -51.80
CA ALA A 87 10.79 9.58 -50.65
C ALA A 87 10.14 8.29 -50.11
N ALA A 88 9.61 7.43 -50.98
CA ALA A 88 9.09 6.12 -50.57
C ALA A 88 10.17 5.20 -49.99
N LYS A 89 11.35 5.17 -50.63
CA LYS A 89 12.49 4.35 -50.16
C LYS A 89 13.00 4.82 -48.80
N GLY A 90 13.16 6.13 -48.62
CA GLY A 90 13.56 6.72 -47.34
C GLY A 90 12.53 6.50 -46.24
N PHE A 91 11.24 6.63 -46.56
CA PHE A 91 10.16 6.37 -45.62
C PHE A 91 10.13 4.90 -45.18
N ALA A 92 10.14 3.95 -46.12
CA ALA A 92 10.17 2.52 -45.81
C ALA A 92 11.39 2.14 -44.94
N MET A 93 12.57 2.65 -45.28
CA MET A 93 13.80 2.43 -44.50
C MET A 93 13.68 2.99 -43.08
N SER A 94 13.11 4.19 -42.91
CA SER A 94 12.90 4.80 -41.58
C SER A 94 11.93 3.99 -40.70
N GLN A 95 10.95 3.33 -41.32
CA GLN A 95 9.98 2.49 -40.64
C GLN A 95 10.41 1.02 -40.54
N LYS A 96 11.59 0.66 -41.08
CA LYS A 96 12.13 -0.71 -41.15
C LYS A 96 11.20 -1.71 -41.86
N VAL A 97 10.47 -1.25 -42.88
CA VAL A 97 9.60 -2.09 -43.71
C VAL A 97 10.09 -2.13 -45.15
N SER A 98 9.63 -3.11 -45.92
CA SER A 98 9.92 -3.15 -47.36
C SER A 98 9.15 -2.05 -48.10
N VAL A 99 9.72 -1.52 -49.19
CA VAL A 99 9.01 -0.55 -50.04
C VAL A 99 7.76 -1.17 -50.67
N SER A 100 7.79 -2.47 -50.96
CA SER A 100 6.67 -3.24 -51.50
C SER A 100 5.54 -3.47 -50.51
N SER A 101 5.77 -3.34 -49.20
CA SER A 101 4.73 -3.47 -48.16
C SER A 101 4.06 -2.14 -47.82
N LEU A 102 4.37 -1.07 -48.55
CA LEU A 102 3.70 0.21 -48.39
C LEU A 102 2.29 0.16 -49.00
N VAL A 103 1.31 0.68 -48.27
CA VAL A 103 -0.10 0.71 -48.69
C VAL A 103 -0.53 2.15 -48.96
N VAL A 104 -1.20 2.39 -50.09
CA VAL A 104 -1.79 3.70 -50.38
C VAL A 104 -3.19 3.73 -49.78
N LYS A 105 -3.51 4.78 -49.01
CA LYS A 105 -4.85 5.00 -48.47
C LYS A 105 -5.30 6.43 -48.75
N THR A 106 -6.59 6.55 -49.05
CA THR A 106 -7.28 7.83 -49.22
C THR A 106 -7.83 8.27 -47.87
N ILE A 107 -7.44 9.47 -47.45
CA ILE A 107 -7.96 10.14 -46.25
C ILE A 107 -8.43 11.54 -46.65
N ASP A 108 -9.09 12.27 -45.75
CA ASP A 108 -9.69 13.58 -46.04
C ASP A 108 -8.70 14.62 -46.63
N SER A 109 -7.40 14.44 -46.39
CA SER A 109 -6.32 15.30 -46.90
C SER A 109 -5.69 14.83 -48.22
N GLY A 110 -6.23 13.79 -48.85
CA GLY A 110 -5.75 13.19 -50.10
C GLY A 110 -5.21 11.76 -49.96
N GLU A 111 -4.54 11.27 -51.00
CA GLU A 111 -3.90 9.95 -51.00
C GLU A 111 -2.49 10.01 -50.40
N TYR A 112 -2.26 9.18 -49.39
CA TYR A 112 -0.97 9.06 -48.72
C TYR A 112 -0.51 7.62 -48.69
N VAL A 113 0.81 7.45 -48.59
CA VAL A 113 1.42 6.15 -48.37
C VAL A 113 1.50 5.87 -46.89
N PHE A 114 1.18 4.65 -46.48
CA PHE A 114 1.22 4.18 -45.11
C PHE A 114 2.15 2.97 -45.00
N ALA A 115 2.80 2.85 -43.86
CA ALA A 115 3.58 1.69 -43.47
C ALA A 115 2.92 1.00 -42.28
N ASP A 116 2.64 -0.28 -42.41
CA ASP A 116 2.25 -1.13 -41.29
C ASP A 116 3.52 -1.58 -40.57
N LYS A 117 3.83 -0.89 -39.47
CA LYS A 117 4.98 -1.21 -38.64
C LYS A 117 4.56 -2.28 -37.63
N ARG A 118 4.99 -3.52 -37.85
CA ARG A 118 4.88 -4.59 -36.85
C ARG A 118 5.96 -4.37 -35.79
N ILE A 119 5.51 -4.26 -34.55
CA ILE A 119 6.35 -4.27 -33.36
C ILE A 119 6.12 -5.64 -32.73
N GLU A 120 7.13 -6.50 -32.81
CA GLU A 120 7.09 -7.82 -32.18
C GLU A 120 6.92 -7.69 -30.68
N GLY A 121 6.13 -8.60 -30.12
CA GLY A 121 6.03 -8.80 -28.69
C GLY A 121 7.40 -9.08 -28.06
N ARG A 122 7.57 -8.66 -26.81
CA ARG A 122 8.72 -9.01 -25.98
C ARG A 122 8.30 -10.01 -24.92
N GLU A 123 9.26 -10.77 -24.41
CA GLU A 123 9.05 -11.59 -23.22
C GLU A 123 8.55 -10.70 -22.07
N THR A 124 7.48 -11.13 -21.40
CA THR A 124 6.88 -10.41 -20.28
C THR A 124 7.90 -10.15 -19.17
N ALA A 125 8.85 -11.06 -18.95
CA ALA A 125 9.93 -10.89 -17.97
C ALA A 125 10.79 -9.65 -18.25
N GLU A 126 11.16 -9.41 -19.51
CA GLU A 126 11.97 -8.23 -19.89
C GLU A 126 11.19 -6.93 -19.66
N VAL A 127 9.92 -6.94 -20.03
CA VAL A 127 9.05 -5.77 -19.87
C VAL A 127 8.86 -5.45 -18.40
N LEU A 128 8.59 -6.46 -17.56
CA LEU A 128 8.46 -6.27 -16.12
C LEU A 128 9.77 -5.74 -15.51
N SER A 129 10.93 -6.22 -15.96
CA SER A 129 12.24 -5.74 -15.51
C SER A 129 12.44 -4.23 -15.75
N GLU A 130 11.87 -3.69 -16.83
CA GLU A 130 11.92 -2.26 -17.14
C GLU A 130 10.82 -1.46 -16.42
N GLN A 131 9.61 -2.01 -16.33
CA GLN A 131 8.42 -1.27 -15.90
C GLN A 131 8.22 -1.27 -14.39
N VAL A 132 8.59 -2.35 -13.69
CA VAL A 132 8.41 -2.46 -12.23
C VAL A 132 9.17 -1.37 -11.45
N PRO A 133 10.43 -1.01 -11.79
CA PRO A 133 11.10 0.12 -11.15
C PRO A 133 10.35 1.45 -11.34
N LEU A 134 9.69 1.65 -12.48
CA LEU A 134 8.90 2.84 -12.76
C LEU A 134 7.61 2.84 -11.94
N LEU A 135 6.96 1.68 -11.81
CA LEU A 135 5.81 1.49 -10.94
C LEU A 135 6.15 1.87 -9.49
N ILE A 136 7.25 1.34 -8.94
CA ILE A 136 7.66 1.60 -7.55
C ILE A 136 7.99 3.08 -7.35
N LYS A 137 8.69 3.73 -8.30
CA LYS A 137 9.02 5.16 -8.25
C LYS A 137 7.79 6.06 -8.42
N GLY A 138 6.74 5.57 -9.07
CA GLY A 138 5.51 6.30 -9.35
C GLY A 138 4.53 6.35 -8.16
N ILE A 139 4.79 5.60 -7.09
CA ILE A 139 3.96 5.62 -5.88
C ILE A 139 4.08 6.98 -5.19
N SER A 140 2.94 7.58 -4.84
CA SER A 140 2.88 8.90 -4.26
C SER A 140 2.72 8.78 -2.75
N PHE A 141 3.62 9.42 -2.02
CA PHE A 141 3.61 9.36 -0.56
C PHE A 141 3.59 10.77 0.04
N PRO A 142 2.86 10.99 1.14
CA PRO A 142 3.00 12.20 1.92
C PRO A 142 4.34 12.16 2.67
N ARG A 143 5.18 13.18 2.47
CA ARG A 143 6.51 13.30 3.11
C ARG A 143 7.44 12.10 2.83
N PRO A 144 7.80 11.86 1.55
CA PRO A 144 8.71 10.77 1.22
C PRO A 144 10.14 11.06 1.69
N MET A 145 10.88 10.02 2.02
CA MET A 145 12.29 10.09 2.42
C MET A 145 13.20 9.94 1.19
N ARG A 146 14.30 10.71 1.14
CA ARG A 146 15.33 10.60 0.11
C ARG A 146 16.36 9.53 0.49
N TRP A 147 16.79 8.72 -0.47
CA TRP A 147 17.82 7.70 -0.24
C TRP A 147 19.24 8.23 -0.43
N GLY A 148 19.90 8.55 0.69
CA GLY A 148 21.27 9.07 0.67
C GLY A 148 21.40 10.22 -0.32
N ASP A 149 22.37 10.10 -1.23
CA ASP A 149 22.63 11.09 -2.27
C ASP A 149 21.78 10.90 -3.54
N SER A 150 21.04 9.79 -3.66
CA SER A 150 20.21 9.51 -4.84
C SER A 150 18.92 10.34 -4.85
N ASP A 151 18.32 10.52 -6.02
CA ASP A 151 16.99 11.16 -6.16
C ASP A 151 15.83 10.18 -5.91
N PHE A 152 16.13 8.92 -5.55
CA PHE A 152 15.11 7.94 -5.21
C PHE A 152 14.42 8.31 -3.90
N ARG A 153 13.09 8.21 -3.92
CA ARG A 153 12.21 8.57 -2.81
C ARG A 153 11.21 7.46 -2.53
N PHE A 154 11.03 7.14 -1.25
CA PHE A 154 10.02 6.20 -0.78
C PHE A 154 9.57 6.58 0.63
N ILE A 155 8.43 6.07 1.09
CA ILE A 155 7.90 6.41 2.41
C ILE A 155 8.76 5.92 3.58
N ARG A 156 9.41 4.77 3.41
CA ARG A 156 10.24 4.09 4.41
C ARG A 156 11.38 3.35 3.73
N PRO A 157 12.53 3.14 4.40
CA PRO A 157 13.61 2.33 3.87
C PRO A 157 13.14 0.93 3.43
N ILE A 158 13.26 0.64 2.14
CA ILE A 158 13.20 -0.70 1.56
C ILE A 158 14.39 -1.51 2.08
N ARG A 159 14.11 -2.73 2.54
CA ARG A 159 15.04 -3.67 3.15
C ARG A 159 15.27 -4.91 2.29
N TRP A 160 14.27 -5.36 1.55
CA TRP A 160 14.39 -6.47 0.60
C TRP A 160 13.38 -6.31 -0.53
N LEU A 161 13.66 -7.00 -1.63
CA LEU A 161 12.82 -7.06 -2.81
C LEU A 161 12.71 -8.51 -3.26
N VAL A 162 11.50 -8.97 -3.54
CA VAL A 162 11.24 -10.23 -4.24
C VAL A 162 10.50 -9.88 -5.52
N SER A 163 10.96 -10.42 -6.65
CA SER A 163 10.36 -10.17 -7.97
C SER A 163 10.45 -11.45 -8.77
N LEU A 164 9.36 -12.22 -8.83
CA LEU A 164 9.34 -13.56 -9.42
C LEU A 164 8.25 -13.67 -10.48
N LEU A 165 8.59 -14.19 -11.66
CA LEU A 165 7.66 -14.68 -12.66
C LEU A 165 7.71 -16.22 -12.64
N GLY A 166 6.69 -16.86 -12.08
CA GLY A 166 6.72 -18.28 -11.73
C GLY A 166 7.83 -18.58 -10.73
N SER A 167 8.95 -19.13 -11.21
CA SER A 167 10.14 -19.43 -10.41
C SER A 167 11.39 -18.61 -10.81
N GLN A 168 11.26 -17.73 -11.80
CA GLN A 168 12.38 -16.95 -12.31
C GLN A 168 12.39 -15.55 -11.70
N VAL A 169 13.57 -15.09 -11.26
CA VAL A 169 13.74 -13.70 -10.84
C VAL A 169 13.63 -12.76 -12.03
N VAL A 170 12.72 -11.80 -11.92
CA VAL A 170 12.62 -10.65 -12.81
C VAL A 170 13.54 -9.57 -12.25
N GLY A 171 14.71 -9.41 -12.87
CA GLY A 171 15.79 -8.58 -12.38
C GLY A 171 15.64 -7.10 -12.71
N PHE A 172 15.85 -6.24 -11.72
CA PHE A 172 15.94 -4.79 -11.91
C PHE A 172 16.75 -4.16 -10.77
N GLU A 173 17.06 -2.86 -10.88
CA GLU A 173 17.72 -2.11 -9.82
C GLU A 173 16.91 -0.89 -9.40
N ILE A 174 16.75 -0.69 -8.09
CA ILE A 174 16.13 0.50 -7.53
C ILE A 174 16.81 0.90 -6.21
N GLY A 175 17.35 2.12 -6.17
CA GLY A 175 18.04 2.62 -4.97
C GLY A 175 19.21 1.74 -4.52
N GLY A 176 19.91 1.10 -5.46
CA GLY A 176 21.01 0.16 -5.20
C GLY A 176 20.57 -1.22 -4.71
N LEU A 177 19.27 -1.52 -4.72
CA LEU A 177 18.72 -2.83 -4.37
C LEU A 177 18.30 -3.59 -5.62
N CYS A 178 18.57 -4.90 -5.61
CA CYS A 178 18.11 -5.84 -6.63
C CYS A 178 17.16 -6.88 -6.01
N PRO A 179 16.10 -7.30 -6.71
CA PRO A 179 15.23 -8.36 -6.23
C PRO A 179 15.95 -9.70 -6.23
N GLY A 180 15.50 -10.59 -5.34
CA GLY A 180 15.97 -11.96 -5.26
C GLY A 180 14.87 -12.91 -4.81
N TYR A 181 15.30 -14.03 -4.23
CA TYR A 181 14.41 -15.10 -3.77
C TYR A 181 14.05 -15.00 -2.29
N TYR A 182 14.58 -14.02 -1.53
CA TYR A 182 14.49 -14.04 -0.08
C TYR A 182 13.46 -13.03 0.45
N THR A 183 12.48 -13.55 1.20
CA THR A 183 11.56 -12.77 2.03
C THR A 183 11.90 -12.96 3.51
N TYR A 184 11.15 -12.32 4.40
CA TYR A 184 11.32 -12.38 5.84
C TYR A 184 9.98 -12.59 6.53
N GLY A 185 10.00 -13.43 7.57
CA GLY A 185 8.87 -13.64 8.45
C GLY A 185 8.69 -12.53 9.47
N LEU A 186 7.91 -12.84 10.50
CA LEU A 186 7.66 -11.93 11.60
C LEU A 186 8.92 -11.66 12.44
N ARG A 187 9.26 -10.39 12.65
CA ARG A 187 10.57 -9.94 13.19
C ARG A 187 10.98 -10.57 14.53
N ASN A 188 10.03 -10.77 15.44
CA ASN A 188 10.24 -11.31 16.78
C ASN A 188 10.08 -12.84 16.86
N PHE A 189 9.79 -13.51 15.74
CA PHE A 189 9.54 -14.96 15.70
C PHE A 189 10.46 -15.69 14.72
N HIS A 190 10.67 -15.12 13.53
CA HIS A 190 11.48 -15.71 12.47
C HIS A 190 12.49 -14.69 11.94
N THR A 191 13.74 -14.79 12.40
CA THR A 191 14.81 -13.83 12.06
C THR A 191 15.56 -14.19 10.78
N GLU A 192 15.55 -15.46 10.39
CA GLU A 192 16.30 -15.93 9.23
C GLU A 192 15.57 -15.58 7.91
N PRO A 193 16.32 -15.30 6.83
CA PRO A 193 15.75 -15.13 5.50
C PRO A 193 15.04 -16.40 5.01
N ILE A 194 13.89 -16.23 4.37
CA ILE A 194 13.07 -17.33 3.85
C ILE A 194 13.22 -17.33 2.33
N LYS A 195 13.78 -18.40 1.78
CA LYS A 195 13.88 -18.56 0.32
C LYS A 195 12.54 -18.96 -0.27
N ILE A 196 12.05 -18.20 -1.23
CA ILE A 196 10.86 -18.47 -2.05
C ILE A 196 11.32 -19.12 -3.35
N ASN A 197 10.79 -20.29 -3.67
CA ASN A 197 11.17 -21.02 -4.90
C ASN A 197 10.25 -20.71 -6.07
N SER A 198 8.99 -20.39 -5.79
CA SER A 198 8.00 -19.98 -6.77
C SER A 198 6.94 -19.09 -6.13
N VAL A 199 6.13 -18.46 -6.96
CA VAL A 199 5.04 -17.60 -6.47
C VAL A 199 4.01 -18.39 -5.65
N GLU A 200 3.74 -19.64 -6.00
CA GLU A 200 2.74 -20.49 -5.32
C GLU A 200 3.15 -20.84 -3.88
N ASP A 201 4.46 -20.93 -3.62
CA ASP A 201 5.06 -21.25 -2.33
C ASP A 201 5.07 -20.05 -1.36
N TYR A 202 4.97 -18.82 -1.90
CA TYR A 202 5.13 -17.58 -1.15
C TYR A 202 4.15 -17.43 0.02
N LEU A 203 2.84 -17.60 -0.24
CA LEU A 203 1.81 -17.42 0.78
C LEU A 203 1.92 -18.45 1.91
N ALA A 204 2.21 -19.71 1.55
CA ALA A 204 2.38 -20.78 2.53
C ALA A 204 3.57 -20.52 3.45
N LYS A 205 4.72 -20.15 2.88
CA LYS A 205 5.93 -19.81 3.63
C LYS A 205 5.77 -18.60 4.54
N LEU A 206 5.06 -17.57 4.09
CA LEU A 206 4.74 -16.43 4.95
C LEU A 206 3.88 -16.85 6.14
N ARG A 207 2.85 -17.67 5.92
CA ARG A 207 2.00 -18.18 7.01
C ARG A 207 2.79 -19.00 8.02
N GLU A 208 3.65 -19.91 7.55
CA GLU A 208 4.55 -20.71 8.42
C GLU A 208 5.45 -19.81 9.27
N ALA A 209 5.90 -18.69 8.70
CA ALA A 209 6.71 -17.70 9.39
C ALA A 209 5.91 -16.62 10.16
N SER A 210 4.65 -16.94 10.51
CA SER A 210 3.73 -16.08 11.25
C SER A 210 3.46 -14.73 10.57
N VAL A 211 3.23 -14.74 9.27
CA VAL A 211 2.80 -13.58 8.50
C VAL A 211 1.51 -13.92 7.76
N ILE A 212 0.42 -13.29 8.18
CA ILE A 212 -0.85 -13.31 7.46
C ILE A 212 -0.82 -12.12 6.51
N LEU A 213 -0.67 -12.41 5.22
CA LEU A 213 -0.45 -11.38 4.21
C LEU A 213 -1.72 -10.61 3.87
N ASP A 214 -2.84 -11.32 3.77
CA ASP A 214 -4.12 -10.75 3.36
C ASP A 214 -4.68 -9.86 4.48
N GLN A 215 -4.83 -8.56 4.19
CA GLN A 215 -5.39 -7.60 5.12
C GLN A 215 -6.85 -7.90 5.48
N ASP A 216 -7.65 -8.45 4.58
CA ASP A 216 -9.07 -8.72 4.83
C ASP A 216 -9.20 -9.93 5.77
N GLU A 217 -8.41 -10.98 5.52
CA GLU A 217 -8.31 -12.12 6.44
C GLU A 217 -7.86 -11.67 7.84
N ARG A 218 -6.83 -10.82 7.92
CA ARG A 218 -6.38 -10.28 9.20
C ARG A 218 -7.47 -9.47 9.89
N LYS A 219 -8.19 -8.62 9.15
CA LYS A 219 -9.27 -7.79 9.70
C LYS A 219 -10.35 -8.66 10.34
N GLU A 220 -10.80 -9.70 9.63
CA GLU A 220 -11.77 -10.67 10.15
C GLU A 220 -11.25 -11.41 11.38
N MET A 221 -9.99 -11.86 11.34
CA MET A 221 -9.35 -12.53 12.46
C MET A 221 -9.24 -11.64 13.70
N ILE A 222 -8.80 -10.39 13.54
CA ILE A 222 -8.68 -9.43 14.64
C ILE A 222 -10.03 -9.23 15.29
N TRP A 223 -11.07 -8.92 14.49
CA TRP A 223 -12.40 -8.66 15.02
C TRP A 223 -12.97 -9.86 15.78
N ARG A 224 -12.92 -11.05 15.17
CA ARG A 224 -13.44 -12.28 15.78
C ARG A 224 -12.71 -12.59 17.08
N LEU A 225 -11.38 -12.61 17.06
CA LEU A 225 -10.57 -12.96 18.23
C LEU A 225 -10.68 -11.91 19.34
N ALA A 226 -10.74 -10.62 19.00
CA ALA A 226 -10.90 -9.56 19.98
C ALA A 226 -12.27 -9.63 20.66
N GLN A 227 -13.34 -9.92 19.91
CA GLN A 227 -14.67 -10.15 20.46
C GLN A 227 -14.71 -11.37 21.38
N GLU A 228 -14.06 -12.47 21.02
CA GLU A 228 -13.94 -13.64 21.88
C GLU A 228 -13.20 -13.34 23.19
N GLU A 229 -12.12 -12.56 23.15
CA GLU A 229 -11.38 -12.12 24.35
C GLU A 229 -12.26 -11.22 25.24
N ALA A 230 -12.99 -10.27 24.65
CA ALA A 230 -13.92 -9.40 25.38
C ALA A 230 -15.02 -10.22 26.08
N ASN A 231 -15.63 -11.16 25.36
CA ASN A 231 -16.68 -12.04 25.89
C ASN A 231 -16.15 -12.89 27.06
N ARG A 232 -14.92 -13.43 26.95
CA ARG A 232 -14.28 -14.18 28.05
C ARG A 232 -14.00 -13.30 29.27
N ALA A 233 -13.77 -12.01 29.07
CA ALA A 233 -13.59 -11.03 30.13
C ALA A 233 -14.92 -10.48 30.70
N GLY A 234 -16.07 -10.94 30.21
CA GLY A 234 -17.40 -10.57 30.70
C GLY A 234 -17.98 -9.29 30.09
N GLY A 235 -17.48 -8.85 28.93
CA GLY A 235 -18.00 -7.71 28.19
C GLY A 235 -18.06 -7.96 26.69
N HIS A 236 -18.25 -6.91 25.91
CA HIS A 236 -18.27 -6.96 24.46
C HIS A 236 -17.59 -5.73 23.85
N LEU A 237 -17.28 -5.79 22.54
CA LEU A 237 -16.74 -4.66 21.79
C LEU A 237 -17.86 -4.00 20.99
N GLN A 238 -17.81 -2.67 20.93
CA GLN A 238 -18.62 -1.92 19.97
C GLN A 238 -17.88 -1.84 18.62
N PRO A 239 -18.58 -1.85 17.47
CA PRO A 239 -17.96 -1.70 16.16
C PRO A 239 -17.22 -0.36 16.03
N ASP A 240 -15.96 -0.44 15.60
CA ASP A 240 -15.12 0.71 15.26
C ASP A 240 -14.25 0.34 14.06
N ASP A 241 -14.77 0.60 12.87
CA ASP A 241 -14.14 0.20 11.61
C ASP A 241 -12.79 0.88 11.39
N GLU A 242 -12.66 2.14 11.81
CA GLU A 242 -11.42 2.91 11.68
C GLU A 242 -10.31 2.34 12.58
N LEU A 243 -10.64 2.06 13.86
CA LEU A 243 -9.68 1.44 14.78
C LEU A 243 -9.30 0.04 14.31
N LEU A 244 -10.29 -0.75 13.86
CA LEU A 244 -10.05 -2.09 13.34
C LEU A 244 -9.15 -2.06 12.09
N GLU A 245 -9.37 -1.11 11.18
CA GLU A 245 -8.52 -0.89 10.02
C GLU A 245 -7.10 -0.48 10.43
N GLU A 246 -6.95 0.46 11.37
CA GLU A 246 -5.63 0.88 11.86
C GLU A 246 -4.86 -0.31 12.47
N VAL A 247 -5.51 -1.08 13.37
CA VAL A 247 -4.91 -2.27 13.99
C VAL A 247 -4.52 -3.32 12.95
N THR A 248 -5.34 -3.52 11.91
CA THR A 248 -5.06 -4.46 10.81
C THR A 248 -3.72 -4.16 10.13
N TYR A 249 -3.38 -2.88 9.96
CA TYR A 249 -2.12 -2.46 9.35
C TYR A 249 -0.99 -2.21 10.36
N LEU A 250 -1.20 -2.48 11.64
CA LEU A 250 -0.16 -2.48 12.68
C LEU A 250 0.40 -3.89 12.96
N VAL A 251 -0.26 -4.95 12.50
CA VAL A 251 0.13 -6.34 12.79
C VAL A 251 0.21 -7.23 11.53
N GLU A 252 1.10 -8.21 11.58
CA GLU A 252 1.22 -9.28 10.59
C GLU A 252 0.64 -10.60 11.09
N SER A 253 0.62 -10.82 12.41
CA SER A 253 0.03 -11.99 13.07
C SER A 253 -0.77 -11.55 14.30
N PRO A 254 -2.07 -11.30 14.17
CA PRO A 254 -2.86 -10.71 15.24
C PRO A 254 -3.02 -11.67 16.42
N THR A 255 -2.68 -11.20 17.62
CA THR A 255 -2.95 -11.90 18.88
C THR A 255 -3.65 -10.96 19.86
N PRO A 256 -4.99 -10.90 19.84
CA PRO A 256 -5.74 -10.13 20.82
C PRO A 256 -5.57 -10.67 22.25
N LEU A 257 -5.58 -9.75 23.21
CA LEU A 257 -5.54 -10.04 24.64
C LEU A 257 -6.25 -8.96 25.46
N SER A 258 -6.90 -9.38 26.54
CA SER A 258 -7.51 -8.47 27.51
C SER A 258 -6.48 -7.91 28.50
N GLY A 259 -6.61 -6.62 28.81
CA GLY A 259 -5.92 -5.96 29.92
C GLY A 259 -6.89 -5.13 30.76
N ASN A 260 -6.45 -4.75 31.95
CA ASN A 260 -7.22 -3.99 32.94
C ASN A 260 -6.61 -2.63 33.21
N PHE A 261 -7.46 -1.67 33.57
CA PHE A 261 -7.02 -0.41 34.17
C PHE A 261 -7.74 -0.15 35.49
N ASP A 262 -7.27 0.83 36.26
CA ASP A 262 -7.85 1.16 37.56
C ASP A 262 -9.28 1.70 37.38
N SER A 263 -10.26 1.07 38.04
CA SER A 263 -11.67 1.46 37.96
C SER A 263 -11.95 2.90 38.40
N ARG A 264 -11.01 3.55 39.11
CA ARG A 264 -11.14 4.97 39.46
C ARG A 264 -11.30 5.87 38.22
N PHE A 265 -10.71 5.49 37.09
CA PHE A 265 -10.78 6.26 35.85
C PHE A 265 -12.19 6.26 35.26
N LEU A 266 -13.06 5.31 35.65
CA LEU A 266 -14.48 5.29 35.25
C LEU A 266 -15.30 6.42 35.88
N LYS A 267 -14.72 7.21 36.79
CA LYS A 267 -15.33 8.47 37.28
C LYS A 267 -15.21 9.61 36.26
N LEU A 268 -14.28 9.51 35.32
CA LEU A 268 -14.15 10.44 34.21
C LEU A 268 -15.24 10.16 33.18
N PRO A 269 -15.65 11.15 32.37
CA PRO A 269 -16.48 10.90 31.20
C PRO A 269 -15.84 9.81 30.32
N PRO A 270 -16.63 8.85 29.78
CA PRO A 270 -16.10 7.75 28.98
C PRO A 270 -15.17 8.21 27.85
N GLU A 271 -15.47 9.34 27.20
CA GLU A 271 -14.70 9.91 26.10
C GLU A 271 -13.25 10.26 26.51
N VAL A 272 -13.06 10.72 27.75
CA VAL A 272 -11.75 11.06 28.33
C VAL A 272 -10.90 9.81 28.57
N VAL A 273 -11.55 8.66 28.81
CA VAL A 273 -10.88 7.36 29.00
C VAL A 273 -10.62 6.68 27.66
N ILE A 274 -11.60 6.71 26.75
CA ILE A 274 -11.57 6.05 25.45
C ILE A 274 -10.54 6.72 24.53
N THR A 275 -10.44 8.05 24.53
CA THR A 275 -9.55 8.77 23.60
C THR A 275 -8.09 8.33 23.74
N PRO A 276 -7.48 8.29 24.94
CA PRO A 276 -6.12 7.76 25.08
C PRO A 276 -5.98 6.28 24.73
N MET A 277 -7.01 5.46 24.99
CA MET A 277 -7.02 4.03 24.65
C MET A 277 -7.02 3.83 23.13
N ARG A 278 -7.95 4.47 22.44
CA ARG A 278 -8.15 4.38 20.99
C ARG A 278 -7.02 5.05 20.21
N GLU A 279 -6.84 6.35 20.40
CA GLU A 279 -5.96 7.17 19.54
C GLU A 279 -4.48 6.91 19.75
N HIS A 280 -4.08 6.69 21.01
CA HIS A 280 -2.66 6.58 21.35
C HIS A 280 -2.20 5.13 21.44
N GLN A 281 -3.07 4.21 21.84
CA GLN A 281 -2.70 2.82 22.08
C GLN A 281 -3.39 1.81 21.17
N ARG A 282 -4.41 2.21 20.41
CA ARG A 282 -5.17 1.35 19.51
C ARG A 282 -5.78 0.15 20.22
N TYR A 283 -6.29 0.40 21.43
CA TYR A 283 -7.01 -0.58 22.22
C TYR A 283 -8.50 -0.45 21.99
N PHE A 284 -9.19 -1.59 21.92
CA PHE A 284 -10.64 -1.62 21.88
C PHE A 284 -11.20 -1.48 23.30
N PRO A 285 -12.05 -0.48 23.58
CA PRO A 285 -12.77 -0.39 24.86
C PRO A 285 -13.78 -1.53 24.99
N VAL A 286 -13.95 -2.03 26.21
CA VAL A 286 -14.86 -3.13 26.51
C VAL A 286 -16.07 -2.60 27.27
N TRP A 287 -17.27 -3.05 26.88
CA TRP A 287 -18.55 -2.59 27.41
C TRP A 287 -19.32 -3.73 28.06
N ASP A 288 -20.11 -3.42 29.09
CA ASP A 288 -21.06 -4.37 29.68
C ASP A 288 -22.38 -4.45 28.90
N GLU A 289 -23.28 -5.36 29.28
CA GLU A 289 -24.60 -5.52 28.64
C GLU A 289 -25.51 -4.29 28.77
N GLN A 290 -25.17 -3.31 29.60
CA GLN A 290 -25.90 -2.06 29.81
C GLN A 290 -25.23 -0.86 29.13
N GLU A 291 -24.31 -1.10 28.19
CA GLU A 291 -23.55 -0.08 27.46
C GLU A 291 -22.72 0.83 28.38
N LYS A 292 -22.22 0.28 29.50
CA LYS A 292 -21.27 0.97 30.38
C LYS A 292 -19.86 0.48 30.14
N LEU A 293 -18.93 1.43 30.12
CA LEU A 293 -17.51 1.16 29.97
C LEU A 293 -17.00 0.34 31.16
N LEU A 294 -16.39 -0.80 30.87
CA LEU A 294 -15.72 -1.63 31.86
C LEU A 294 -14.25 -1.18 32.04
N PRO A 295 -13.61 -1.49 33.18
CA PRO A 295 -12.19 -1.22 33.42
C PRO A 295 -11.28 -2.21 32.68
N LEU A 296 -11.60 -2.44 31.41
CA LEU A 296 -11.09 -3.48 30.53
C LEU A 296 -10.84 -2.90 29.14
N PHE A 297 -9.82 -3.43 28.48
CA PHE A 297 -9.50 -3.12 27.10
C PHE A 297 -8.96 -4.35 26.39
N ILE A 298 -9.12 -4.41 25.07
CA ILE A 298 -8.47 -5.42 24.24
C ILE A 298 -7.33 -4.76 23.46
N ALA A 299 -6.10 -5.22 23.70
CA ALA A 299 -4.94 -4.90 22.88
C ALA A 299 -4.75 -5.99 21.83
N CYS A 300 -4.10 -5.66 20.71
CA CYS A 300 -3.72 -6.64 19.68
C CYS A 300 -2.19 -6.68 19.54
N ALA A 301 -1.59 -7.79 19.97
CA ALA A 301 -0.16 -8.00 19.78
C ALA A 301 0.15 -8.53 18.37
N ASN A 302 1.42 -8.42 17.97
CA ASN A 302 1.91 -8.91 16.68
C ASN A 302 2.78 -10.16 16.89
N GLY A 303 2.18 -11.34 16.72
CA GLY A 303 2.82 -12.64 16.78
C GLY A 303 2.58 -13.45 18.04
N PRO A 304 3.21 -14.62 18.11
CA PRO A 304 3.26 -15.42 19.33
C PRO A 304 4.04 -14.64 20.41
N ILE A 305 3.39 -14.46 21.56
CA ILE A 305 3.88 -13.62 22.65
C ILE A 305 3.68 -14.29 24.01
N ASP A 306 4.46 -13.84 24.99
CA ASP A 306 4.10 -14.03 26.40
C ASP A 306 2.95 -13.08 26.76
N ARG A 307 1.75 -13.66 26.91
CA ARG A 307 0.52 -12.90 27.17
C ARG A 307 0.59 -12.09 28.47
N GLU A 308 1.25 -12.61 29.50
CA GLU A 308 1.34 -11.95 30.81
C GLU A 308 2.22 -10.71 30.72
N VAL A 309 3.40 -10.86 30.12
CA VAL A 309 4.36 -9.74 29.95
C VAL A 309 3.75 -8.64 29.08
N VAL A 310 3.10 -9.01 27.98
CA VAL A 310 2.47 -8.04 27.07
C VAL A 310 1.27 -7.37 27.74
N ARG A 311 0.44 -8.11 28.49
CA ARG A 311 -0.66 -7.53 29.28
C ARG A 311 -0.13 -6.48 30.24
N LEU A 312 0.80 -6.83 31.13
CA LEU A 312 1.38 -5.92 32.12
C LEU A 312 2.03 -4.69 31.47
N GLY A 313 2.70 -4.87 30.33
CA GLY A 313 3.28 -3.77 29.55
C GLY A 313 2.23 -2.78 29.07
N ASN A 314 1.17 -3.27 28.42
CA ASN A 314 0.08 -2.44 27.92
C ASN A 314 -0.68 -1.73 29.06
N GLU A 315 -0.96 -2.43 30.18
CA GLU A 315 -1.61 -1.83 31.35
C GLU A 315 -0.79 -0.70 31.96
N LYS A 316 0.53 -0.86 32.04
CA LYS A 316 1.44 0.17 32.54
C LYS A 316 1.43 1.40 31.64
N VAL A 317 1.47 1.21 30.33
CA VAL A 317 1.44 2.32 29.35
C VAL A 317 0.09 3.05 29.41
N LEU A 318 -1.02 2.31 29.44
CA LEU A 318 -2.34 2.89 29.53
C LEU A 318 -2.53 3.68 30.83
N ARG A 319 -2.08 3.14 31.96
CA ARG A 319 -2.17 3.82 33.26
C ARG A 319 -1.53 5.20 33.22
N ALA A 320 -0.33 5.33 32.65
CA ALA A 320 0.33 6.61 32.53
C ALA A 320 -0.50 7.61 31.69
N ARG A 321 -1.06 7.15 30.56
CA ARG A 321 -1.92 7.99 29.70
C ARG A 321 -3.22 8.41 30.36
N LEU A 322 -3.85 7.52 31.13
CA LEU A 322 -5.07 7.84 31.86
C LEU A 322 -4.82 8.77 33.04
N GLN A 323 -3.64 8.70 33.68
CA GLN A 323 -3.24 9.69 34.70
C GLN A 323 -3.08 11.08 34.11
N ASP A 324 -2.46 11.19 32.93
CA ASP A 324 -2.35 12.47 32.22
C ASP A 324 -3.76 13.01 31.87
N ALA A 325 -4.62 12.17 31.31
CA ALA A 325 -6.00 12.54 30.95
C ALA A 325 -6.82 12.96 32.18
N GLU A 326 -6.71 12.24 33.29
CA GLU A 326 -7.34 12.57 34.58
C GLU A 326 -6.87 13.96 35.07
N PHE A 327 -5.56 14.21 35.03
CA PHE A 327 -4.98 15.49 35.44
C PHE A 327 -5.48 16.64 34.55
N PHE A 328 -5.39 16.51 33.23
CA PHE A 328 -5.84 17.57 32.31
C PHE A 328 -7.34 17.86 32.46
N PHE A 329 -8.16 16.81 32.56
CA PHE A 329 -9.60 16.98 32.79
C PHE A 329 -9.88 17.71 34.10
N GLN A 330 -9.19 17.34 35.18
CA GLN A 330 -9.34 18.00 36.48
C GLN A 330 -8.88 19.46 36.45
N GLU A 331 -7.79 19.79 35.75
CA GLU A 331 -7.36 21.17 35.56
C GLU A 331 -8.38 21.96 34.73
N ASP A 332 -8.95 21.36 33.68
CA ASP A 332 -9.87 22.03 32.77
C ASP A 332 -11.21 22.38 33.43
N ILE A 333 -11.74 21.49 34.28
CA ILE A 333 -13.01 21.74 34.98
C ILE A 333 -12.90 22.71 36.16
N LYS A 334 -11.70 23.21 36.51
CA LYS A 334 -11.54 24.18 37.60
C LYS A 334 -12.16 25.54 37.26
N GLN A 335 -12.24 25.87 35.98
CA GLN A 335 -12.82 27.12 35.51
C GLN A 335 -13.94 26.79 34.51
N PRO A 336 -15.16 27.33 34.71
CA PRO A 336 -16.23 27.22 33.72
C PRO A 336 -15.78 27.74 32.35
N LEU A 337 -16.29 27.12 31.29
CA LEU A 337 -15.93 27.53 29.92
C LEU A 337 -16.34 28.97 29.61
N GLU A 338 -17.41 29.47 30.25
CA GLU A 338 -17.85 30.86 30.10
C GLU A 338 -16.80 31.86 30.60
N GLU A 339 -16.05 31.52 31.64
CA GLU A 339 -14.99 32.37 32.19
C GLU A 339 -13.77 32.42 31.25
N ARG A 340 -13.58 31.41 30.41
CA ARG A 340 -12.50 31.37 29.41
C ARG A 340 -12.75 32.24 28.18
N VAL A 341 -13.99 32.70 27.96
CA VAL A 341 -14.34 33.53 26.79
C VAL A 341 -13.49 34.80 26.76
N GLU A 342 -13.31 35.46 27.91
CA GLU A 342 -12.52 36.69 28.00
C GLU A 342 -11.04 36.48 27.62
N GLU A 343 -10.50 35.28 27.78
CA GLU A 343 -9.12 34.97 27.39
C GLU A 343 -8.93 34.90 25.87
N LEU A 344 -10.01 34.69 25.10
CA LEU A 344 -9.97 34.67 23.64
C LEU A 344 -9.55 36.02 23.04
N LYS A 345 -9.65 37.12 23.79
CA LYS A 345 -9.10 38.44 23.42
C LYS A 345 -7.60 38.41 23.15
N LYS A 346 -6.88 37.45 23.76
CA LYS A 346 -5.44 37.26 23.59
C LYS A 346 -5.10 36.38 22.39
N VAL A 347 -6.09 35.68 21.82
CA VAL A 347 -5.90 34.78 20.68
C VAL A 347 -6.16 35.57 19.41
N VAL A 348 -5.09 35.94 18.70
CA VAL A 348 -5.19 36.68 17.44
C VAL A 348 -5.86 35.77 16.39
N HIS A 349 -6.99 36.20 15.84
CA HIS A 349 -7.66 35.49 14.74
C HIS A 349 -6.91 35.73 13.42
N MET A 350 -6.64 37.00 13.12
CA MET A 350 -5.80 37.42 11.98
C MET A 350 -5.20 38.80 12.28
N GLU A 351 -3.93 38.97 11.94
CA GLU A 351 -3.21 40.22 12.21
C GLU A 351 -3.93 41.43 11.56
N GLY A 352 -4.29 42.42 12.37
CA GLY A 352 -5.02 43.62 11.95
C GLY A 352 -6.55 43.48 11.87
N LEU A 353 -7.13 42.28 12.08
CA LEU A 353 -8.57 42.03 12.02
C LEU A 353 -9.20 41.64 13.37
N GLY A 354 -8.41 41.59 14.43
CA GLY A 354 -8.89 41.36 15.79
C GLY A 354 -8.53 39.99 16.36
N SER A 355 -9.16 39.69 17.49
CA SER A 355 -9.00 38.46 18.24
C SER A 355 -10.15 37.48 17.96
N VAL A 356 -10.04 36.24 18.43
CA VAL A 356 -11.13 35.24 18.35
C VAL A 356 -12.36 35.65 19.18
N TYR A 357 -12.20 36.60 20.10
CA TYR A 357 -13.30 37.17 20.87
C TYR A 357 -14.16 38.17 20.08
N ASP A 358 -13.55 38.90 19.14
CA ASP A 358 -14.20 39.96 18.35
C ASP A 358 -15.08 39.38 17.22
#